data_AF-A0AAP9IJD0-F1
#
_entry.id   AF-A0AAP9IJD0-F1
#
_cell.length_a   1.000
_cell.length_b   1.000
_cell.length_c   1.000
_cell.angle_alpha   90.00
_cell.angle_beta   90.00
_cell.angle_gamma   90.00
#
_symmetry.space_group_name_H-M   'P 1'
#
loop_
_entity.id
_entity.type
_entity.pdbx_description
1 polymer ?
#
loop_
_entity_poly.entity_id
_entity_poly.type
_entity_poly.pdbx_seq_one_letter_code
_entity_poly.pdbx_strand_id
1 'polypeptide(L)'
;MHDFKNSPLYQYSDTIPMEVGIHFIRMKATFGSPSISVPNRLHKDGEPCTWIHLVNRDGVSGGENIITDNTQVNVLCNQIMFKPLDSIDIVDDLVWHQVKPIHVEEQGKVGYRDVILIDFTPMVAIPNSPE
;
A
#
# COMPACT_ATOMS: atom_id res chain seq x y z
N MET A 1 -4.60 2.05 18.33
CA MET A 1 -4.16 1.69 16.98
C MET A 1 -3.22 2.78 16.48
N HIS A 2 -1.98 2.45 16.09
CA HIS A 2 -0.97 3.44 15.66
C HIS A 2 -1.34 4.06 14.31
N ASP A 3 -1.71 3.23 13.34
CA ASP A 3 -2.00 3.62 11.96
C ASP A 3 -3.15 4.62 11.90
N PHE A 4 -4.28 4.31 12.55
CA PHE A 4 -5.41 5.23 12.60
C PHE A 4 -5.11 6.55 13.30
N LYS A 5 -4.31 6.54 14.39
CA LYS A 5 -3.90 7.77 15.09
C LYS A 5 -3.06 8.69 14.22
N ASN A 6 -2.33 8.14 13.25
CA ASN A 6 -1.51 8.88 12.30
C ASN A 6 -2.22 9.08 10.95
N SER A 7 -3.48 8.67 10.82
CA SER A 7 -4.28 8.92 9.62
C SER A 7 -4.97 10.30 9.70
N PRO A 8 -5.30 10.93 8.56
CA PRO A 8 -6.07 12.16 8.54
C PRO A 8 -7.50 12.00 9.08
N LEU A 9 -7.97 10.75 9.25
CA LEU A 9 -9.31 10.43 9.76
C LEU A 9 -9.38 10.40 11.29
N TYR A 10 -8.25 10.45 12.00
CA TYR A 10 -8.24 10.39 13.47
C TYR A 10 -9.09 11.47 14.13
N GLN A 11 -9.17 12.65 13.49
CA GLN A 11 -10.00 13.77 13.96
C GLN A 11 -11.50 13.45 14.07
N TYR A 12 -11.97 12.39 13.39
CA TYR A 12 -13.36 11.94 13.40
C TYR A 12 -13.60 10.72 14.31
N SER A 13 -12.59 10.28 15.06
CA SER A 13 -12.61 9.04 15.83
C SER A 13 -13.75 8.92 16.86
N ASP A 14 -14.21 10.05 17.41
CA ASP A 14 -15.29 10.09 18.41
C ASP A 14 -16.68 10.36 17.80
N THR A 15 -16.76 10.71 16.51
CA THR A 15 -17.98 11.24 15.89
C THR A 15 -18.48 10.39 14.74
N ILE A 16 -17.60 9.64 14.07
CA ILE A 16 -17.93 8.85 12.90
C ILE A 16 -17.44 7.41 13.08
N PRO A 17 -18.32 6.39 12.96
CA PRO A 17 -17.87 5.00 12.94
C PRO A 17 -17.00 4.75 11.70
N MET A 18 -15.90 4.02 11.91
CA MET A 18 -14.95 3.66 10.87
C MET A 18 -15.06 2.18 10.54
N GLU A 19 -15.14 1.87 9.26
CA GLU A 19 -14.81 0.55 8.73
C GLU A 19 -13.29 0.41 8.66
N VAL A 20 -12.79 -0.75 9.07
CA VAL A 20 -11.35 -1.08 9.05
C VAL A 20 -11.17 -2.34 8.21
N GLY A 21 -10.67 -2.18 6.99
CA GLY A 21 -10.21 -3.30 6.18
C GLY A 21 -8.86 -3.80 6.65
N ILE A 22 -8.69 -5.12 6.68
CA ILE A 22 -7.40 -5.76 6.97
C ILE A 22 -7.16 -6.84 5.93
N HIS A 23 -6.16 -6.63 5.08
CA HIS A 23 -5.87 -7.52 3.96
C HIS A 23 -4.50 -8.17 4.15
N PHE A 24 -4.48 -9.50 4.18
CA PHE A 24 -3.25 -10.29 4.20
C PHE A 24 -2.90 -10.73 2.78
N ILE A 25 -1.80 -10.21 2.24
CA ILE A 25 -1.42 -10.47 0.85
C ILE A 25 -0.05 -11.13 0.82
N ARG A 26 0.02 -12.30 0.17
CA ARG A 26 1.27 -12.96 -0.21
C ARG A 26 1.46 -12.85 -1.72
N MET A 27 2.45 -12.08 -2.12
CA MET A 27 2.96 -12.09 -3.47
C MET A 27 3.96 -13.24 -3.60
N LYS A 28 3.74 -14.14 -4.57
CA LYS A 28 4.59 -15.32 -4.83
C LYS A 28 5.17 -15.20 -6.23
N ALA A 29 6.49 -15.17 -6.33
CA ALA A 29 7.21 -15.25 -7.60
C ALA A 29 7.86 -16.63 -7.75
N THR A 30 7.91 -17.14 -8.98
CA THR A 30 8.68 -18.35 -9.34
C THR A 30 9.57 -18.06 -10.54
N PHE A 31 10.51 -18.95 -10.84
CA PHE A 31 11.37 -18.80 -12.02
C PHE A 31 10.53 -18.65 -13.30
N GLY A 32 10.78 -17.58 -14.06
CA GLY A 32 10.04 -17.24 -15.29
C GLY A 32 8.61 -16.72 -15.07
N SER A 33 8.13 -16.60 -13.83
CA SER A 33 6.79 -16.08 -13.51
C SER A 33 6.85 -15.08 -12.35
N PRO A 34 6.95 -13.77 -12.64
CA PRO A 34 6.93 -12.74 -11.60
C PRO A 34 5.55 -12.63 -10.95
N SER A 35 5.53 -12.15 -9.71
CA SER A 35 4.27 -11.77 -9.06
C SER A 35 3.93 -10.32 -9.41
N ILE A 36 2.77 -10.10 -10.02
CA ILE A 36 2.33 -8.81 -10.54
C ILE A 36 1.04 -8.42 -9.82
N SER A 37 1.04 -7.24 -9.20
CA SER A 37 -0.18 -6.65 -8.64
C SER A 37 -1.08 -6.12 -9.75
N VAL A 38 -2.39 -6.16 -9.55
CA VAL A 38 -3.39 -5.56 -10.42
C VAL A 38 -4.07 -4.44 -9.65
N PRO A 39 -4.04 -3.19 -10.13
CA PRO A 39 -3.43 -2.71 -11.38
C PRO A 39 -1.88 -2.70 -11.37
N ASN A 40 -1.24 -3.08 -12.48
CA ASN A 40 0.23 -2.96 -12.65
C ASN A 40 0.62 -1.61 -13.26
N ARG A 41 0.10 -0.53 -12.70
CA ARG A 41 0.35 0.86 -13.10
C ARG A 41 0.06 1.79 -11.94
N LEU A 42 0.41 3.07 -12.05
CA LEU A 42 -0.06 4.08 -11.11
C LEU A 42 -1.60 4.04 -11.03
N HIS A 43 -2.11 3.96 -9.81
CA HIS A 43 -3.54 3.92 -9.51
C HIS A 43 -3.84 4.58 -8.15
N LYS A 44 -5.14 4.61 -7.87
CA LYS A 44 -5.78 4.95 -6.61
C LYS A 44 -6.66 3.76 -6.23
N ASP A 45 -6.74 3.45 -4.94
CA ASP A 45 -7.47 2.29 -4.44
C ASP A 45 -8.95 2.62 -4.13
N GLY A 46 -9.24 3.87 -3.77
CA GLY A 46 -10.57 4.37 -3.46
C GLY A 46 -10.88 4.42 -1.96
N GLU A 47 -10.16 3.67 -1.12
CA GLU A 47 -10.19 3.87 0.33
C GLU A 47 -9.48 5.18 0.71
N PRO A 48 -10.02 6.03 1.59
CA PRO A 48 -9.44 7.36 1.87
C PRO A 48 -7.99 7.31 2.39
N CYS A 49 -7.66 6.26 3.16
CA CYS A 49 -6.31 6.05 3.66
C CYS A 49 -6.04 4.56 3.86
N THR A 50 -4.85 4.13 3.42
CA THR A 50 -4.37 2.75 3.52
C THR A 50 -2.94 2.74 4.02
N TRP A 51 -2.65 1.90 5.01
CA TRP A 51 -1.30 1.58 5.45
C TRP A 51 -0.86 0.26 4.85
N ILE A 52 0.38 0.19 4.37
CA ILE A 52 1.00 -1.02 3.82
C ILE A 52 2.18 -1.35 4.73
N HIS A 53 2.14 -2.49 5.40
CA HIS A 53 3.23 -2.97 6.26
C HIS A 53 3.87 -4.21 5.63
N LEU A 54 5.19 -4.20 5.47
CA LEU A 54 5.93 -5.40 5.12
C LEU A 54 5.92 -6.38 6.29
N VAL A 55 5.47 -7.60 6.06
CA VAL A 55 5.54 -8.69 7.06
C VAL A 55 6.78 -9.54 6.84
N ASN A 56 7.01 -9.93 5.58
CA ASN A 56 8.11 -10.83 5.22
C ASN A 56 8.55 -10.57 3.78
N ARG A 57 9.85 -10.75 3.53
CA ARG A 57 10.46 -10.68 2.21
C ARG A 57 11.56 -11.73 2.16
N ASP A 58 11.42 -12.69 1.24
CA ASP A 58 12.34 -13.82 1.15
C ASP A 58 12.56 -14.25 -0.31
N GLY A 59 13.81 -14.32 -0.72
CA GLY A 59 14.23 -14.80 -2.05
C GLY A 59 13.64 -14.03 -3.23
N VAL A 60 13.38 -12.72 -3.08
CA VAL A 60 12.82 -11.88 -4.14
C VAL A 60 13.55 -10.56 -4.35
N SER A 61 13.68 -10.18 -5.62
CA SER A 61 14.11 -8.85 -6.09
C SER A 61 12.91 -8.04 -6.61
N GLY A 62 13.10 -6.73 -6.79
CA GLY A 62 12.03 -5.80 -7.20
C GLY A 62 11.02 -5.50 -6.07
N GLY A 63 9.78 -5.17 -6.42
CA GLY A 63 8.76 -4.77 -5.45
C GLY A 63 8.93 -3.34 -4.94
N GLU A 64 9.47 -2.47 -5.78
CA GLU A 64 9.55 -1.03 -5.55
C GLU A 64 8.13 -0.46 -5.39
N ASN A 65 7.91 0.31 -4.32
CA ASN A 65 6.74 1.15 -4.19
C ASN A 65 7.07 2.52 -4.79
N ILE A 66 6.29 2.90 -5.80
CA ILE A 66 6.38 4.18 -6.46
C ILE A 66 5.18 5.00 -6.03
N ILE A 67 5.42 6.21 -5.53
CA ILE A 67 4.38 7.18 -5.18
C ILE A 67 4.70 8.47 -5.92
N THR A 68 3.70 9.03 -6.58
CA THR A 68 3.78 10.31 -7.27
C THR A 68 2.73 11.27 -6.73
N ASP A 69 2.92 12.56 -7.01
CA ASP A 69 1.83 13.52 -6.82
C ASP A 69 0.69 13.29 -7.82
N ASN A 70 -0.38 14.08 -7.70
CA ASN A 70 -1.54 13.99 -8.60
C ASN A 70 -1.25 14.33 -10.06
N THR A 71 -0.09 14.92 -10.40
CA THR A 71 0.32 15.13 -11.80
C THR A 71 0.88 13.84 -12.43
N GLN A 72 1.24 12.85 -11.61
CA GLN A 72 1.96 11.63 -11.97
C GLN A 72 3.37 11.85 -12.55
N VAL A 73 3.85 13.09 -12.57
CA VAL A 73 5.18 13.44 -13.10
C VAL A 73 6.22 13.46 -11.99
N ASN A 74 5.87 14.03 -10.83
CA ASN A 74 6.80 14.16 -9.71
C ASN A 74 6.79 12.91 -8.83
N VAL A 75 7.93 12.24 -8.73
CA VAL A 75 8.11 11.05 -7.89
C VAL A 75 8.42 11.47 -6.46
N LEU A 76 7.51 11.16 -5.54
CA LEU A 76 7.62 11.44 -4.12
C LEU A 76 8.31 10.29 -3.36
N CYS A 77 8.11 9.06 -3.82
CA CYS A 77 8.76 7.87 -3.30
C CYS A 77 9.08 6.88 -4.42
N ASN A 78 10.25 6.25 -4.35
CA ASN A 78 10.62 5.09 -5.14
C ASN A 78 11.54 4.21 -4.29
N GLN A 79 10.95 3.31 -3.50
CA GLN A 79 11.67 2.55 -2.48
C GLN A 79 11.18 1.10 -2.38
N ILE A 80 12.12 0.22 -2.06
CA ILE A 80 11.83 -1.17 -1.69
C ILE A 80 11.78 -1.26 -0.16
N MET A 81 10.72 -1.87 0.36
CA MET A 81 10.66 -2.26 1.77
C MET A 81 11.44 -3.56 1.95
N PHE A 82 12.34 -3.60 2.94
CA PHE A 82 13.27 -4.72 3.15
C PHE A 82 13.10 -5.39 4.51
N LYS A 83 12.80 -4.63 5.56
CA LYS A 83 12.71 -5.15 6.93
C LYS A 83 11.25 -5.30 7.33
N PRO A 84 10.90 -6.33 8.13
CA PRO A 84 9.58 -6.43 8.72
C PRO A 84 9.20 -5.13 9.43
N LEU A 85 7.96 -4.69 9.21
CA LEU A 85 7.36 -3.43 9.67
C LEU A 85 7.90 -2.15 9.00
N ASP A 86 8.74 -2.25 7.97
CA ASP A 86 8.84 -1.16 6.99
C ASP A 86 7.42 -0.87 6.48
N SER A 87 7.02 0.40 6.53
CA SER A 87 5.63 0.81 6.37
C SER A 87 5.52 2.03 5.46
N ILE A 88 4.45 2.06 4.66
CA ILE A 88 4.06 3.19 3.81
C ILE A 88 2.61 3.50 4.12
N ASP A 89 2.30 4.77 4.36
CA ASP A 89 0.94 5.28 4.40
C ASP A 89 0.58 5.95 3.07
N ILE A 90 -0.65 5.72 2.63
CA ILE A 90 -1.24 6.34 1.45
C ILE A 90 -2.49 7.08 1.89
N VAL A 91 -2.58 8.36 1.54
CA VAL A 91 -3.84 9.12 1.55
C VAL A 91 -4.27 9.25 0.10
N ASP A 92 -5.29 8.49 -0.28
CA ASP A 92 -5.52 8.10 -1.67
C ASP A 92 -5.79 9.32 -2.56
N ASP A 93 -6.50 10.34 -2.08
CA ASP A 93 -6.75 11.58 -2.84
C ASP A 93 -5.49 12.42 -3.12
N LEU A 94 -4.43 12.28 -2.32
CA LEU A 94 -3.25 13.15 -2.41
C LEU A 94 -2.19 12.64 -3.40
N VAL A 95 -2.19 11.34 -3.69
CA VAL A 95 -1.09 10.70 -4.44
C VAL A 95 -1.60 9.67 -5.44
N TRP A 96 -0.74 9.28 -6.37
CA TRP A 96 -0.91 8.04 -7.13
C TRP A 96 0.18 7.07 -6.72
N HIS A 97 -0.13 5.78 -6.70
CA HIS A 97 0.85 4.79 -6.29
C HIS A 97 0.84 3.53 -7.14
N GLN A 98 1.95 2.79 -7.09
CA GLN A 98 2.11 1.48 -7.72
C GLN A 98 3.15 0.67 -6.94
N VAL A 99 2.95 -0.64 -6.84
CA VAL A 99 4.03 -1.58 -6.53
C VAL A 99 4.49 -2.27 -7.82
N LYS A 100 5.81 -2.26 -8.07
CA LYS A 100 6.40 -2.96 -9.21
C LYS A 100 6.38 -4.48 -8.99
N PRO A 101 6.43 -5.29 -10.05
CA PRO A 101 6.49 -6.74 -9.91
C PRO A 101 7.68 -7.20 -9.07
N ILE A 102 7.50 -8.27 -8.31
CA ILE A 102 8.60 -8.99 -7.68
C ILE A 102 9.02 -10.18 -8.55
N HIS A 103 10.32 -10.46 -8.53
CA HIS A 103 10.93 -11.58 -9.24
C HIS A 103 11.64 -12.47 -8.24
N VAL A 104 11.73 -13.77 -8.52
CA VAL A 104 12.62 -14.64 -7.74
C VAL A 104 14.06 -14.19 -7.94
N GLU A 105 14.86 -14.20 -6.87
CA GLU A 105 16.29 -13.92 -6.95
C GLU A 105 17.03 -14.95 -7.82
N GLU A 106 18.24 -14.60 -8.25
CA GLU A 106 19.05 -15.45 -9.12
C GLU A 106 19.24 -16.83 -8.46
N GLN A 107 19.06 -17.91 -9.25
CA GLN A 107 19.16 -19.31 -8.80
C GLN A 107 18.07 -19.76 -7.80
N GLY A 108 17.16 -18.87 -7.38
CA GLY A 108 16.00 -19.22 -6.58
C GLY A 108 14.90 -19.91 -7.40
N LYS A 109 14.11 -20.78 -6.75
CA LYS A 109 12.96 -21.46 -7.38
C LYS A 109 11.64 -20.75 -7.09
N VAL A 110 11.54 -20.16 -5.91
CA VAL A 110 10.35 -19.45 -5.41
C VAL A 110 10.82 -18.36 -4.45
N GLY A 111 10.07 -17.26 -4.40
CA GLY A 111 10.26 -16.23 -3.41
C GLY A 111 8.94 -15.55 -3.06
N TYR A 112 8.91 -14.86 -1.92
CA TYR A 112 7.72 -14.29 -1.32
C TYR A 112 7.93 -12.84 -0.88
N ARG A 113 6.89 -12.03 -1.05
CA ARG A 113 6.70 -10.76 -0.36
C ARG A 113 5.32 -10.75 0.28
N ASP A 114 5.30 -10.66 1.59
CA ASP A 114 4.08 -10.67 2.38
C ASP A 114 3.84 -9.28 2.95
N VAL A 115 2.63 -8.76 2.76
CA VAL A 115 2.21 -7.46 3.30
C VAL A 115 0.87 -7.58 4.00
N ILE A 116 0.66 -6.71 4.97
CA ILE A 116 -0.66 -6.41 5.52
C ILE A 116 -1.03 -5.01 5.06
N LEU A 117 -2.23 -4.88 4.50
CA LEU A 117 -2.85 -3.58 4.28
C LEU A 117 -3.89 -3.34 5.37
N ILE A 118 -3.91 -2.13 5.90
CA ILE A 118 -4.93 -1.67 6.85
C ILE A 118 -5.49 -0.35 6.34
N ASP A 119 -6.74 -0.36 5.90
CA ASP A 119 -7.45 0.79 5.41
C ASP A 119 -8.51 1.28 6.40
N PHE A 120 -8.84 2.56 6.29
CA PHE A 120 -9.83 3.23 7.13
C PHE A 120 -10.83 3.97 6.27
N THR A 121 -12.10 3.60 6.37
CA THR A 121 -13.19 4.22 5.61
C THR A 121 -14.30 4.68 6.56
N PRO A 122 -14.69 5.97 6.54
CA PRO A 122 -15.88 6.44 7.26
C PRO A 122 -17.15 5.71 6.80
N MET A 123 -17.92 5.13 7.71
CA MET A 123 -19.16 4.39 7.36
C MET A 123 -20.33 5.30 6.98
N VAL A 124 -20.19 6.61 7.15
CA VAL A 124 -21.11 7.62 6.65
C VAL A 124 -20.33 8.59 5.79
N ALA A 125 -20.95 9.06 4.70
CA ALA A 125 -20.34 10.07 3.85
C ALA A 125 -19.97 11.28 4.71
N ILE A 126 -18.69 11.63 4.75
CA ILE A 126 -18.25 12.89 5.35
C ILE A 126 -18.87 13.99 4.47
N PRO A 127 -19.66 14.91 5.02
CA PRO A 127 -20.18 16.03 4.25
C PRO A 127 -19.01 16.74 3.57
N ASN A 128 -19.11 17.01 2.27
CA ASN A 128 -18.10 17.81 1.58
C ASN A 128 -17.84 19.07 2.40
N SER A 129 -16.57 19.33 2.73
CA SER A 129 -16.21 20.64 3.23
C SER A 129 -16.52 21.62 2.10
N PRO A 130 -17.42 22.61 2.30
CA PRO A 130 -17.66 23.60 1.28
C PRO A 130 -16.32 24.31 1.02
N GLU A 131 -15.93 24.37 -0.25
CA GLU A 131 -14.79 25.17 -0.73
C GLU A 131 -14.90 26.64 -0.30
#